data_AF-A0A963PD58-F1
#
_entry.id   AF-A0A963PD58-F1
#
_cell.length_a   1.000
_cell.length_b   1.000
_cell.length_c   1.000
_cell.angle_alpha   90.00
_cell.angle_beta   90.00
_cell.angle_gamma   90.00
#
_symmetry.space_group_name_H-M   'P 1'
#
loop_
_entity.id
_entity.type
_entity.pdbx_description
1 polymer ?
#
loop_
_entity_poly.entity_id
_entity_poly.type
_entity_poly.pdbx_seq_one_letter_code
_entity_poly.pdbx_strand_id
1 'polypeptide(L)'
;MLIDPFDRHVSYVRVSVTDRCDFRCTYCMAENMTFLPKKDLLTLEELARLCGAFIDQGVRRIRLTGGEPLVRRNIMWLIGEVGREIGRGRLDELTVTTNGSQLARFARPLVDAGVRRINVSLDT
;
A
#
# COMPACT_ATOMS: atom_id res chain seq x y z
N MET A 1 -3.16 20.66 -7.82
CA MET A 1 -4.21 20.09 -6.95
C MET A 1 -5.12 19.26 -7.84
N LEU A 2 -5.36 17.99 -7.48
CA LEU A 2 -6.18 17.06 -8.27
C LEU A 2 -7.67 17.22 -7.95
N ILE A 3 -8.43 17.79 -8.88
CA ILE A 3 -9.88 17.94 -8.83
C ILE A 3 -10.47 17.22 -10.05
N ASP A 4 -11.52 16.44 -9.85
CA ASP A 4 -12.21 15.76 -10.94
C ASP A 4 -13.38 16.61 -11.52
N PRO A 5 -14.04 16.18 -12.61
CA PRO A 5 -15.14 16.94 -13.21
C PRO A 5 -16.40 17.12 -12.33
N PHE A 6 -16.46 16.45 -11.17
CA PHE A 6 -17.54 16.56 -10.19
C PHE A 6 -17.11 17.38 -8.96
N ASP A 7 -16.01 18.14 -9.06
CA ASP A 7 -15.46 18.99 -8.00
C ASP A 7 -15.00 18.22 -6.75
N ARG A 8 -14.64 16.94 -6.91
CA ARG A 8 -14.11 16.13 -5.80
C ARG A 8 -12.59 16.26 -5.74
N HIS A 9 -12.08 16.61 -4.57
CA HIS A 9 -10.65 16.69 -4.33
C HIS A 9 -10.07 15.30 -4.07
N VAL A 10 -9.09 14.90 -4.89
CA VAL A 10 -8.37 13.64 -4.69
C VAL A 10 -7.37 13.81 -3.54
N SER A 11 -7.82 13.51 -2.32
CA SER A 11 -7.01 13.60 -1.10
C SER A 11 -6.45 12.24 -0.64
N TYR A 12 -6.84 11.15 -1.31
CA TYR A 12 -6.58 9.78 -0.89
C TYR A 12 -6.32 8.88 -2.10
N VAL A 13 -5.26 8.07 -2.02
CA VAL A 13 -4.89 7.09 -3.05
C VAL A 13 -4.70 5.71 -2.45
N ARG A 14 -5.25 4.70 -3.14
CA ARG A 14 -5.03 3.28 -2.86
C ARG A 14 -4.01 2.74 -3.85
N VAL A 15 -2.92 2.17 -3.34
CA VAL A 15 -1.81 1.66 -4.15
C VAL A 15 -1.74 0.14 -3.99
N SER A 16 -2.03 -0.58 -5.07
CA SER A 16 -1.82 -2.03 -5.14
C SER A 16 -0.36 -2.32 -5.41
N VAL A 17 0.31 -2.94 -4.44
CA VAL A 17 1.74 -3.23 -4.55
C VAL A 17 2.00 -4.61 -5.13
N THR A 18 1.06 -5.54 -5.05
CA THR A 18 1.27 -6.88 -5.63
C THR A 18 -0.06 -7.53 -5.92
N ASP A 19 -0.06 -8.49 -6.84
CA ASP A 19 -1.15 -9.40 -7.13
C ASP A 19 -1.06 -10.72 -6.37
N ARG A 20 0.08 -10.98 -5.69
CA ARG A 20 0.32 -12.20 -4.92
C ARG A 20 -0.19 -12.06 -3.50
N CYS A 21 -0.66 -13.18 -2.96
CA CYS A 21 -1.09 -13.30 -1.58
C CYS A 21 -0.84 -14.73 -1.09
N ASP A 22 -0.60 -14.87 0.21
CA ASP A 22 -0.35 -16.14 0.89
C ASP A 22 -1.65 -16.87 1.31
N PHE A 23 -2.81 -16.20 1.22
CA PHE A 23 -4.12 -16.81 1.41
C PHE A 23 -4.77 -17.19 0.07
N ARG A 24 -5.87 -17.95 0.09
CA ARG A 24 -6.71 -18.28 -1.07
C ARG A 24 -8.19 -18.14 -0.70
N CYS A 25 -8.58 -16.93 -0.32
CA CYS A 25 -9.96 -16.67 0.11
C CYS A 25 -10.93 -16.90 -1.07
N THR A 26 -11.97 -17.71 -0.86
CA THR A 26 -12.91 -18.16 -1.90
C THR A 26 -13.63 -17.02 -2.62
N TYR A 27 -13.87 -15.90 -1.94
CA TYR A 27 -14.55 -14.72 -2.48
C TYR A 27 -13.59 -13.69 -3.11
N CYS A 28 -12.27 -13.91 -3.05
CA CYS A 28 -11.27 -12.93 -3.49
C CYS A 28 -10.33 -13.49 -4.57
N MET A 29 -9.74 -14.66 -4.34
CA MET A 29 -8.82 -15.30 -5.27
C MET A 29 -9.38 -16.64 -5.74
N ALA A 30 -9.51 -16.79 -7.05
CA ALA A 30 -9.85 -18.06 -7.68
C ALA A 30 -8.78 -19.12 -7.38
N GLU A 31 -9.18 -20.40 -7.34
CA GLU A 31 -8.26 -21.52 -7.11
C GLU A 31 -7.12 -21.57 -8.14
N ASN A 32 -7.43 -21.28 -9.40
CA ASN A 32 -6.48 -21.24 -10.51
C ASN A 32 -6.23 -19.80 -10.96
N MET A 33 -5.25 -19.15 -10.34
CA MET A 33 -4.92 -17.75 -10.63
C MET A 33 -3.61 -17.64 -11.41
N THR A 34 -3.65 -16.97 -12.56
CA THR A 34 -2.45 -16.59 -13.31
C THR A 34 -1.92 -15.27 -12.77
N PHE A 35 -0.85 -15.34 -11.98
CA PHE A 35 -0.17 -14.13 -11.49
C PHE A 35 0.50 -13.39 -12.65
N LEU A 36 0.49 -12.06 -12.55
CA LEU A 36 1.20 -11.20 -13.47
C LEU A 36 2.70 -11.55 -13.46
N PRO A 37 3.32 -11.61 -14.66
CA PRO A 37 4.77 -11.59 -14.77
C PRO A 37 5.33 -10.40 -13.99
N LYS A 38 6.45 -10.63 -13.28
CA LYS A 38 7.05 -9.59 -12.43
C LYS A 38 7.35 -8.29 -13.19
N LYS A 39 7.66 -8.38 -14.49
CA LYS A 39 7.95 -7.25 -15.38
C LYS A 39 6.75 -6.32 -15.62
N ASP A 40 5.53 -6.82 -15.40
CA ASP A 40 4.30 -6.06 -15.64
C ASP A 40 3.81 -5.37 -14.35
N LEU A 41 4.50 -5.60 -13.22
CA LEU A 41 4.30 -4.87 -11.97
C LEU A 41 5.26 -3.68 -11.89
N LEU A 42 4.74 -2.53 -11.46
CA LEU A 42 5.57 -1.38 -11.11
C LEU A 42 6.61 -1.79 -10.07
N THR A 43 7.86 -1.38 -10.29
CA THR A 43 8.96 -1.50 -9.33
C THR A 43 8.66 -0.72 -8.06
N LEU A 44 9.40 -0.98 -6.97
CA LEU A 44 9.16 -0.26 -5.73
C LEU A 44 9.54 1.22 -5.90
N GLU A 45 10.56 1.50 -6.69
CA GLU A 45 11.07 2.82 -7.03
C GLU A 45 10.04 3.61 -7.83
N GLU A 46 9.40 2.99 -8.83
CA GLU A 46 8.30 3.60 -9.56
C GLU A 46 7.10 3.90 -8.66
N LEU A 47 6.75 2.98 -7.75
CA LEU A 47 5.68 3.21 -6.78
C LEU A 47 5.99 4.36 -5.82
N ALA A 48 7.22 4.44 -5.32
CA ALA A 48 7.66 5.53 -4.45
C ALA A 48 7.58 6.87 -5.19
N ARG A 49 8.07 6.93 -6.43
CA ARG A 49 7.98 8.11 -7.30
C ARG A 49 6.52 8.52 -7.55
N LEU A 50 5.65 7.55 -7.83
CA LEU A 50 4.23 7.80 -8.08
C LEU A 50 3.52 8.33 -6.82
N CYS A 51 3.79 7.74 -5.66
CA CYS A 51 3.27 8.21 -4.38
C CYS A 51 3.70 9.66 -4.11
N GLY A 52 4.99 9.99 -4.33
CA GLY A 52 5.50 11.35 -4.21
C GLY A 52 4.77 12.33 -5.13
N ALA A 53 4.59 11.98 -6.40
CA ALA A 53 3.87 12.82 -7.36
C ALA A 53 2.41 13.09 -6.94
N PHE A 54 1.72 12.09 -6.37
CA PHE A 54 0.38 12.27 -5.83
C PHE A 54 0.36 13.20 -4.61
N ILE A 55 1.33 13.04 -3.70
CA ILE A 55 1.48 13.91 -2.53
C ILE A 55 1.71 15.36 -2.97
N ASP A 56 2.57 15.59 -3.96
CA ASP A 56 2.82 16.92 -4.53
C ASP A 56 1.56 17.53 -5.17
N GLN A 57 0.59 16.71 -5.57
CA GLN A 57 -0.72 17.14 -6.08
C GLN A 57 -1.80 17.31 -5.00
N GLY A 58 -1.48 17.15 -3.72
CA GLY A 58 -2.37 17.37 -2.59
C GLY A 58 -2.97 16.11 -1.97
N VAL A 59 -2.50 14.91 -2.35
CA VAL A 59 -2.88 13.69 -1.65
C VAL A 59 -2.25 13.67 -0.27
N ARG A 60 -3.09 13.49 0.75
CA ARG A 60 -2.68 13.51 2.16
C ARG A 60 -2.70 12.12 2.81
N ARG A 61 -3.36 11.15 2.18
CA ARG A 61 -3.53 9.80 2.73
C ARG A 61 -3.21 8.74 1.67
N ILE A 62 -2.38 7.77 2.02
CA ILE A 62 -2.02 6.66 1.13
C ILE A 62 -2.37 5.34 1.83
N ARG A 63 -3.07 4.46 1.11
CA ARG A 63 -3.30 3.08 1.54
C ARG A 63 -2.56 2.10 0.65
N LEU A 64 -1.67 1.32 1.25
CA LEU A 64 -1.04 0.17 0.58
C LEU A 64 -1.94 -1.06 0.71
N THR A 65 -2.12 -1.75 -0.41
CA THR A 65 -2.97 -2.95 -0.57
C THR A 65 -2.31 -3.89 -1.59
N GLY A 66 -2.96 -5.00 -1.93
CA GLY A 66 -2.74 -5.72 -3.17
C GLY A 66 -3.56 -7.00 -3.16
N GLY A 67 -2.91 -8.11 -3.48
CA GLY A 67 -3.07 -9.33 -2.71
C GLY A 67 -2.66 -9.08 -1.26
N GLU A 68 -1.54 -9.65 -0.81
CA GLU A 68 -1.01 -9.38 0.53
C GLU A 68 0.24 -8.49 0.41
N PRO A 69 0.18 -7.19 0.79
CA PRO A 69 1.32 -6.29 0.63
C PRO A 69 2.58 -6.79 1.35
N LEU A 70 2.43 -7.46 2.51
CA LEU A 70 3.56 -7.92 3.31
C LEU A 70 4.30 -9.14 2.72
N VAL A 71 3.75 -9.81 1.70
CA VAL A 71 4.48 -10.87 0.96
C VAL A 71 5.36 -10.32 -0.16
N ARG A 72 5.18 -9.04 -0.56
CA ARG A 72 6.02 -8.44 -1.60
C ARG A 72 7.45 -8.28 -1.09
N ARG A 73 8.41 -8.88 -1.80
CA ARG A 73 9.84 -8.77 -1.46
C ARG A 73 10.25 -7.30 -1.37
N ASN A 74 10.98 -6.97 -0.29
CA ASN A 74 11.49 -5.64 0.01
C ASN A 74 10.41 -4.55 0.22
N ILE A 75 9.16 -4.92 0.52
CA ILE A 75 8.08 -3.94 0.71
C ILE A 75 8.37 -2.89 1.80
N MET A 76 9.10 -3.26 2.86
CA MET A 76 9.47 -2.32 3.93
C MET A 76 10.30 -1.14 3.43
N TRP A 77 11.06 -1.31 2.34
CA TRP A 77 11.74 -0.19 1.70
C TRP A 77 10.73 0.85 1.21
N LEU A 78 9.72 0.43 0.43
CA LEU A 78 8.67 1.33 -0.06
C LEU A 78 7.89 1.99 1.08
N ILE A 79 7.54 1.23 2.12
CA ILE A 79 6.85 1.76 3.29
C ILE A 79 7.71 2.82 3.98
N GLY A 80 9.03 2.61 4.09
CA GLY A 80 9.96 3.60 4.61
C GLY A 80 10.07 4.84 3.71
N GLU A 81 10.17 4.67 2.39
CA GLU A 81 10.21 5.78 1.43
C GLU A 81 8.98 6.69 1.57
N VAL A 82 7.77 6.11 1.57
CA VAL A 82 6.52 6.85 1.71
C VAL A 82 6.33 7.38 3.13
N GLY A 83 6.73 6.60 4.14
CA GLY A 83 6.63 6.96 5.55
C GLY A 83 7.43 8.22 5.93
N ARG A 84 8.57 8.47 5.27
CA ARG A 84 9.33 9.72 5.45
C ARG A 84 8.53 10.97 5.09
N GLU A 85 7.52 10.85 4.23
CA GLU A 85 6.64 11.96 3.89
C GLU A 85 5.73 12.39 5.04
N ILE A 86 5.46 11.49 5.99
CA ILE A 86 4.80 11.83 7.26
C ILE A 86 5.74 12.70 8.10
N GLY A 87 7.01 12.29 8.25
CA GLY A 87 8.01 13.06 8.99
C GLY A 87 8.28 14.44 8.39
N ARG A 88 8.08 14.60 7.08
CA ARG A 88 8.16 15.88 6.36
C ARG A 88 6.87 16.71 6.44
N GLY A 89 5.81 16.21 7.06
CA GLY A 89 4.50 16.86 7.15
C GLY A 89 3.72 16.94 5.83
N ARG A 90 4.18 16.24 4.77
CA ARG A 90 3.54 16.23 3.44
C ARG A 90 2.43 15.18 3.34
N LEU A 91 2.51 14.12 4.14
CA LEU A 91 1.50 13.06 4.25
C LEU A 91 0.94 13.02 5.68
N ASP A 92 -0.38 12.90 5.83
CA ASP A 92 -1.04 12.74 7.14
C ASP A 92 -1.07 11.28 7.59
N GLU A 93 -1.37 10.36 6.66
CA GLU A 93 -1.60 8.96 7.00
C GLU A 93 -1.04 8.02 5.94
N LEU A 94 -0.22 7.06 6.38
CA LEU A 94 0.11 5.85 5.64
C LEU A 94 -0.55 4.66 6.33
N THR A 95 -1.40 3.96 5.59
CA THR A 95 -2.18 2.82 6.09
C THR A 95 -1.88 1.56 5.27
N VAL A 96 -1.77 0.41 5.94
CA VAL A 96 -1.61 -0.90 5.28
C VAL A 96 -2.87 -1.74 5.48
N THR A 97 -3.37 -2.35 4.41
CA THR A 97 -4.44 -3.37 4.49
C THR A 97 -3.83 -4.75 4.28
N THR A 98 -4.01 -5.65 5.25
CA THR A 98 -3.34 -6.97 5.31
C THR A 98 -4.30 -8.02 5.86
N ASN A 99 -4.09 -9.29 5.53
CA ASN A 99 -4.75 -10.43 6.18
C ASN A 99 -4.18 -10.73 7.59
N GLY A 100 -3.07 -10.08 7.96
CA GLY A 100 -2.47 -10.18 9.27
C GLY A 100 -1.43 -11.31 9.45
N SER A 101 -1.27 -12.21 8.47
CA SER A 101 -0.38 -13.38 8.59
C SER A 101 1.07 -13.02 8.90
N GLN A 102 1.55 -11.88 8.37
CA GLN A 102 2.93 -11.41 8.53
C GLN A 102 3.07 -10.30 9.59
N LEU A 103 2.01 -9.91 10.29
CA LEU A 103 2.05 -8.77 11.22
C LEU A 103 3.00 -9.00 12.39
N ALA A 104 3.07 -10.20 12.96
CA ALA A 104 3.99 -10.50 14.06
C ALA A 104 5.45 -10.18 13.69
N ARG A 105 5.82 -10.39 12.42
CA ARG A 105 7.16 -10.09 11.88
C ARG A 105 7.37 -8.61 11.58
N PHE A 106 6.36 -7.92 11.03
CA PHE A 106 6.51 -6.56 10.51
C PHE A 106 5.94 -5.45 11.40
N ALA A 107 5.22 -5.77 12.48
CA ALA A 107 4.56 -4.78 13.32
C ALA A 107 5.50 -3.68 13.80
N ARG A 108 6.68 -4.05 14.33
CA ARG A 108 7.65 -3.05 14.80
C ARG A 108 8.24 -2.22 13.65
N PRO A 109 8.77 -2.81 12.57
CA PRO A 109 9.21 -2.06 11.39
C PRO A 109 8.15 -1.12 10.79
N LEU A 110 6.87 -1.52 10.79
CA LEU A 110 5.76 -0.69 10.30
C LEU A 110 5.61 0.59 11.15
N VAL A 111 5.62 0.43 12.47
CA VAL A 111 5.55 1.58 13.40
C VAL A 111 6.78 2.47 13.25
N ASP A 112 7.98 1.90 13.17
CA ASP A 112 9.22 2.66 13.00
C ASP A 112 9.23 3.44 11.67
N ALA A 113 8.57 2.93 10.63
CA ALA A 113 8.39 3.60 9.34
C ALA A 113 7.25 4.65 9.33
N GLY A 114 6.60 4.92 10.45
CA GLY A 114 5.55 5.95 10.54
C GLY A 114 4.12 5.45 10.31
N VAL A 115 3.91 4.16 10.06
CA VAL A 115 2.55 3.59 9.99
C VAL A 115 1.92 3.64 11.38
N ARG A 116 0.72 4.21 11.48
CA ARG A 116 -0.04 4.30 12.73
C ARG A 116 -1.38 3.59 12.67
N ARG A 117 -1.82 3.23 11.46
CA ARG A 117 -3.09 2.56 11.21
C ARG A 117 -2.88 1.40 10.26
N ILE A 118 -3.50 0.27 10.60
CA ILE A 118 -3.62 -0.90 9.73
C ILE A 118 -5.08 -1.30 9.65
N ASN A 119 -5.48 -1.96 8.56
CA ASN A 119 -6.75 -2.66 8.48
C ASN A 119 -6.45 -4.14 8.31
N VAL A 120 -6.96 -4.95 9.22
CA VAL A 120 -6.80 -6.40 9.18
C VAL A 120 -8.08 -7.00 8.61
N SER A 121 -7.96 -7.74 7.51
CA SER A 121 -9.06 -8.53 6.95
C SER A 121 -9.12 -9.87 7.68
N LEU A 122 -10.22 -10.10 8.40
CA LEU A 122 -10.49 -11.33 9.14
C LEU A 122 -11.94 -11.71 8.90
N ASP A 123 -12.16 -12.78 8.15
CA ASP A 123 -13.50 -13.23 7.75
C ASP A 123 -13.99 -14.47 8.52
N THR A 124 -13.33 -14.85 9.63
CA THR A 124 -13.84 -15.66 10.77
C THR A 124 -12.74 -15.90 11.80
#